data_AF-A0A8T1JPS7-F1
#
_entry.id   AF-A0A8T1JPS7-F1
#
_cell.length_a   1.000
_cell.length_b   1.000
_cell.length_c   1.000
_cell.angle_alpha   90.00
_cell.angle_beta   90.00
_cell.angle_gamma   90.00
#
_symmetry.space_group_name_H-M   'P 1'
#
loop_
_entity.id
_entity.type
_entity.pdbx_description
1 polymer ?
#
loop_
_entity_poly.entity_id
_entity_poly.type
_entity_poly.pdbx_seq_one_letter_code
_entity_poly.pdbx_strand_id
1 'polypeptide(L)'
;MQVPLKELYEKLIWRYDDAPYVFGYAAVRFQVCMIAIRKDSAKPCGAKAEVINHYDLSELDGRLSFLLALLNMSTLFRPVVELIQPFSTPDYGIIRRSNGVSICFAEDGVIQEYPSNMPSKDIINNLKTLHAQMKEHSVPNVVALVKTNLKKRHVLLSPVGIVAPPSDVKQLVTALRDILTALVALHKLKLMHRDLRWENVLKYRQDRDQWFLIDFDEGASAPATLGAMHLDPMSHAPEIASSHSVKVDIWGVGYLLRTTTVPNQPHQLDAIREQCLQKSPTKRPTTASLLKAVQKLVVTLA
;
A
#
# COMPACT_ATOMS: atom_id res chain seq x y z
N MET A 1 -22.89 -35.27 -6.14
CA MET A 1 -22.23 -33.99 -6.51
C MET A 1 -21.07 -33.81 -5.55
N GLN A 2 -19.84 -33.69 -6.04
CA GLN A 2 -18.64 -33.62 -5.20
C GLN A 2 -18.50 -32.21 -4.59
N VAL A 3 -18.02 -32.13 -3.35
CA VAL A 3 -17.77 -30.84 -2.67
C VAL A 3 -16.66 -30.08 -3.43
N PRO A 4 -16.89 -28.82 -3.87
CA PRO A 4 -15.97 -28.11 -4.76
C PRO A 4 -14.80 -27.48 -3.98
N LEU A 5 -13.84 -28.30 -3.58
CA LEU A 5 -12.66 -27.85 -2.81
C LEU A 5 -11.67 -27.05 -3.65
N LYS A 6 -11.60 -27.36 -4.94
CA LYS A 6 -10.58 -26.84 -5.87
C LYS A 6 -10.57 -25.31 -5.92
N GLU A 7 -11.74 -24.68 -5.93
CA GLU A 7 -11.85 -23.22 -6.01
C GLU A 7 -11.34 -22.49 -4.77
N LEU A 8 -11.33 -23.13 -3.59
CA LEU A 8 -10.94 -22.49 -2.33
C LEU A 8 -9.44 -22.17 -2.24
N TYR A 9 -8.59 -22.92 -2.96
CA TYR A 9 -7.14 -22.71 -2.90
C TYR A 9 -6.54 -22.35 -4.26
N GLU A 10 -7.19 -22.66 -5.39
CA GLU A 10 -6.63 -22.33 -6.72
C GLU A 10 -6.62 -20.84 -7.03
N LYS A 11 -7.62 -20.11 -6.53
CA LYS A 11 -7.73 -18.66 -6.73
C LYS A 11 -7.12 -17.87 -5.57
N LEU A 12 -6.85 -18.53 -4.45
CA LEU A 12 -6.38 -17.87 -3.24
C LEU A 12 -4.89 -17.57 -3.31
N ILE A 13 -4.55 -16.29 -3.14
CA ILE A 13 -3.18 -15.83 -2.96
C ILE A 13 -2.89 -15.79 -1.46
N TRP A 14 -1.86 -16.52 -1.03
CA TRP A 14 -1.45 -16.59 0.37
C TRP A 14 -0.98 -15.24 0.88
N ARG A 15 -1.71 -14.69 1.86
CA ARG A 15 -1.51 -13.35 2.43
C ARG A 15 -1.57 -13.32 3.96
N TYR A 16 -1.61 -14.49 4.59
CA TYR A 16 -1.77 -14.66 6.04
C TYR A 16 -0.42 -14.77 6.76
N ASP A 17 0.59 -14.04 6.25
CA ASP A 17 1.93 -13.94 6.82
C ASP A 17 2.52 -15.30 7.24
N ASP A 18 2.93 -15.41 8.51
CA ASP A 18 3.55 -16.59 9.12
C ASP A 18 2.53 -17.59 9.68
N ALA A 19 1.23 -17.39 9.44
CA ALA A 19 0.24 -18.38 9.85
C ALA A 19 0.54 -19.73 9.18
N PRO A 20 0.54 -20.84 9.94
CA PRO A 20 0.80 -22.17 9.37
C PRO A 20 -0.35 -22.64 8.47
N TYR A 21 -1.57 -22.18 8.75
CA TYR A 21 -2.77 -22.48 8.00
C TYR A 21 -3.87 -21.44 8.31
N VAL A 22 -4.86 -21.37 7.43
CA VAL A 22 -6.17 -20.76 7.68
C VAL A 22 -7.24 -21.82 7.51
N PHE A 23 -8.21 -21.86 8.41
CA PHE A 23 -9.31 -22.80 8.34
C PHE A 23 -10.33 -22.37 7.29
N GLY A 24 -10.82 -23.34 6.51
CA GLY A 24 -11.88 -23.14 5.53
C GLY A 24 -12.86 -24.30 5.54
N TYR A 25 -13.97 -24.12 4.81
CA TYR A 25 -14.91 -25.20 4.55
C TYR A 25 -15.54 -25.05 3.17
N ALA A 26 -15.99 -26.17 2.61
CA ALA A 26 -16.88 -26.20 1.45
C ALA A 26 -18.08 -27.08 1.77
N ALA A 27 -19.24 -26.75 1.18
CA ALA A 27 -20.46 -27.49 1.41
C ALA A 27 -21.25 -27.70 0.11
N VAL A 28 -21.87 -28.88 -0.01
CA VAL A 28 -22.88 -29.16 -1.03
C VAL A 28 -24.01 -29.94 -0.36
N ARG A 29 -25.21 -29.34 -0.33
CA ARG A 29 -26.36 -29.88 0.43
C ARG A 29 -25.96 -30.08 1.90
N PHE A 30 -26.07 -31.31 2.41
CA PHE A 30 -25.74 -31.66 3.78
C PHE A 30 -24.27 -32.10 3.95
N GLN A 31 -23.51 -32.22 2.86
CA GLN A 31 -22.11 -32.64 2.91
C GLN A 31 -21.22 -31.42 3.14
N VAL A 32 -20.51 -31.40 4.26
CA VAL A 32 -19.54 -30.35 4.60
C VAL A 32 -18.14 -30.96 4.67
N CYS A 33 -17.18 -30.34 3.98
CA CYS A 33 -15.77 -30.68 4.07
C CYS A 33 -15.04 -29.54 4.78
N MET A 34 -14.40 -29.83 5.90
CA MET A 34 -13.51 -28.90 6.57
C MET A 34 -12.09 -29.06 6.05
N ILE A 35 -11.38 -27.94 5.89
CA ILE A 35 -10.05 -27.91 5.32
C ILE A 35 -9.11 -26.97 6.11
N ALA A 36 -7.83 -27.28 6.05
CA ALA A 36 -6.76 -26.36 6.39
C ALA A 36 -6.10 -25.88 5.09
N ILE A 37 -6.18 -24.59 4.82
CA ILE A 37 -5.52 -23.94 3.68
C ILE A 37 -4.15 -23.48 4.15
N ARG A 38 -3.09 -23.81 3.42
CA ARG A 38 -1.70 -23.50 3.75
C ARG A 38 -0.96 -22.89 2.57
N LYS A 39 0.14 -22.18 2.85
CA LYS A 39 1.02 -21.66 1.80
C LYS A 39 1.60 -22.80 0.96
N ASP A 40 1.53 -22.66 -0.35
CA ASP A 40 2.17 -23.57 -1.27
C ASP A 40 3.66 -23.26 -1.37
N SER A 41 4.51 -24.17 -0.90
CA SER A 41 5.97 -24.04 -1.04
C SER A 41 6.46 -24.09 -2.49
N ALA A 42 5.67 -24.69 -3.41
CA ALA A 42 6.03 -24.84 -4.81
C ALA A 42 5.62 -23.65 -5.70
N LYS A 43 4.70 -22.79 -5.23
CA LYS A 43 4.21 -21.62 -5.97
C LYS A 43 4.39 -20.35 -5.13
N PRO A 44 5.12 -19.33 -5.62
CA PRO A 44 5.21 -18.05 -4.93
C PRO A 44 3.82 -17.50 -4.63
N CYS A 45 3.52 -17.32 -3.34
CA CYS A 45 2.21 -16.88 -2.82
C CYS A 45 1.01 -17.78 -3.19
N GLY A 46 1.23 -19.01 -3.63
CA GLY A 46 0.14 -19.96 -3.87
C GLY A 46 -0.42 -20.55 -2.57
N ALA A 47 -1.58 -21.19 -2.66
CA ALA A 47 -2.18 -21.93 -1.57
C ALA A 47 -2.50 -23.38 -1.95
N LYS A 48 -2.51 -24.25 -0.94
CA LYS A 48 -2.96 -25.64 -1.02
C LYS A 48 -3.93 -25.90 0.11
N ALA A 49 -4.94 -26.75 -0.13
CA ALA A 49 -5.86 -27.18 0.90
C ALA A 49 -5.60 -28.64 1.28
N GLU A 50 -5.67 -28.92 2.57
CA GLU A 50 -5.71 -30.28 3.10
C GLU A 50 -7.05 -30.52 3.78
N VAL A 51 -7.66 -31.66 3.48
CA VAL A 51 -8.92 -32.07 4.10
C VAL A 51 -8.64 -32.43 5.55
N ILE A 52 -9.35 -31.76 6.46
CA ILE A 52 -9.36 -32.12 7.88
C ILE A 52 -10.32 -33.31 8.05
N ASN A 53 -11.58 -33.13 7.64
CA ASN A 53 -12.60 -34.19 7.69
C ASN A 53 -13.84 -33.84 6.84
N HIS A 54 -14.68 -34.85 6.59
CA HIS A 54 -16.00 -34.71 5.97
C HIS A 54 -17.11 -35.00 6.98
N TYR A 55 -18.23 -34.30 6.85
CA TYR A 55 -19.39 -34.42 7.72
C TYR A 55 -20.67 -34.49 6.89
N ASP A 56 -21.56 -35.42 7.24
CA ASP A 56 -22.92 -35.46 6.72
C ASP A 56 -23.89 -34.86 7.74
N LEU A 57 -24.39 -33.67 7.45
CA LEU A 57 -25.30 -32.96 8.32
C LEU A 57 -26.75 -33.42 8.18
N SER A 58 -27.07 -34.41 7.35
CA SER A 58 -28.43 -34.98 7.27
C SER A 58 -28.80 -35.69 8.57
N GLU A 59 -27.82 -36.34 9.20
CA GLU A 59 -27.98 -37.11 10.43
C GLU A 59 -27.61 -36.31 11.68
N LEU A 60 -28.23 -36.64 12.81
CA LEU A 60 -27.93 -36.01 14.10
C LEU A 60 -26.46 -36.23 14.51
N ASP A 61 -25.95 -37.44 14.30
CA ASP A 61 -24.57 -37.81 14.62
C ASP A 61 -23.55 -36.93 13.89
N GLY A 62 -23.73 -36.73 12.58
CA GLY A 62 -22.84 -35.87 11.79
C GLY A 62 -22.94 -34.40 12.18
N ARG A 63 -24.12 -33.90 12.58
CA ARG A 63 -24.27 -32.55 13.15
C ARG A 63 -23.53 -32.39 14.48
N LEU A 64 -23.63 -33.36 15.38
CA LEU A 64 -22.92 -33.33 16.67
C LEU A 64 -21.41 -33.44 16.47
N SER A 65 -20.95 -34.34 15.61
CA SER A 65 -19.54 -34.49 15.26
C SER A 65 -18.96 -33.22 14.63
N PHE A 66 -19.71 -32.56 13.73
CA PHE A 66 -19.30 -31.29 13.13
C PHE A 66 -19.20 -30.16 14.18
N LEU A 67 -20.17 -30.07 15.10
CA LEU A 67 -20.14 -29.10 16.20
C LEU A 67 -18.91 -29.30 17.10
N LEU A 68 -18.59 -30.54 17.48
CA LEU A 68 -17.40 -30.85 18.27
C LEU A 68 -16.12 -30.44 17.54
N ALA A 69 -16.05 -30.67 16.24
CA ALA A 69 -14.89 -30.29 15.45
C ALA A 69 -14.73 -28.76 15.36
N LEU A 70 -15.82 -28.00 15.23
CA LEU A 70 -15.80 -26.54 15.30
C LEU A 70 -15.34 -26.04 16.67
N LEU A 71 -15.80 -26.66 17.77
CA LEU A 71 -15.36 -26.31 19.12
C LEU A 71 -13.85 -26.55 19.29
N ASN A 72 -13.35 -27.69 18.84
CA ASN A 72 -11.91 -28.00 18.87
C ASN A 72 -11.10 -26.99 18.05
N MET A 73 -11.54 -26.68 16.82
CA MET A 73 -10.88 -25.68 15.98
C MET A 73 -10.94 -24.27 16.57
N SER A 74 -12.00 -23.94 17.32
CA SER A 74 -12.14 -22.62 17.93
C SER A 74 -11.01 -22.28 18.88
N THR A 75 -10.45 -23.31 19.55
CA THR A 75 -9.31 -23.17 20.46
C THR A 75 -8.01 -22.76 19.73
N LEU A 76 -7.94 -23.01 18.42
CA LEU A 76 -6.77 -22.74 17.59
C LEU A 76 -6.84 -21.39 16.87
N PHE A 77 -8.01 -20.72 16.82
CA PHE A 77 -8.13 -19.45 16.12
C PHE A 77 -7.23 -18.36 16.72
N ARG A 78 -7.20 -18.23 18.04
CA ARG A 78 -6.43 -17.17 18.69
C ARG A 78 -4.92 -17.28 18.42
N PRO A 79 -4.27 -18.44 18.64
CA PRO A 79 -2.87 -18.63 18.28
C PRO A 79 -2.58 -18.37 16.79
N VAL A 80 -3.48 -18.79 15.89
CA VAL A 80 -3.30 -18.57 14.44
C VAL A 80 -3.42 -17.09 14.08
N VAL A 81 -4.42 -16.39 14.62
CA VAL A 81 -4.64 -14.96 14.37
C VAL A 81 -3.49 -14.12 14.92
N GLU A 82 -2.90 -14.49 16.05
CA GLU A 82 -1.74 -13.80 16.64
C GLU A 82 -0.48 -13.88 15.75
N LEU A 83 -0.42 -14.81 14.79
CA LEU A 83 0.66 -14.91 13.79
C LEU A 83 0.40 -14.11 12.51
N ILE A 84 -0.84 -13.64 12.32
CA ILE A 84 -1.22 -12.83 11.17
C ILE A 84 -1.05 -11.37 11.56
N GLN A 85 -0.28 -10.58 10.80
CA GLN A 85 -0.18 -9.17 11.10
C GLN A 85 -1.57 -8.53 10.99
N PRO A 86 -2.01 -7.74 11.98
CA PRO A 86 -3.30 -7.10 11.94
C PRO A 86 -3.39 -6.28 10.65
N PHE A 87 -4.31 -6.65 9.77
CA PHE A 87 -4.72 -5.68 8.77
C PHE A 87 -5.38 -4.53 9.54
N SER A 88 -4.99 -3.31 9.24
CA SER A 88 -5.72 -2.11 9.70
C SER A 88 -7.18 -2.08 9.21
N THR A 89 -7.56 -2.99 8.30
CA THR A 89 -8.90 -3.18 7.75
C THR A 89 -9.21 -4.65 7.43
N PRO A 90 -10.42 -5.17 7.69
CA PRO A 90 -10.81 -6.52 7.28
C PRO A 90 -10.56 -6.78 5.79
N ASP A 91 -10.28 -8.03 5.41
CA ASP A 91 -10.27 -8.43 3.99
C ASP A 91 -11.60 -8.05 3.34
N TYR A 92 -11.55 -7.46 2.14
CA TYR A 92 -12.68 -6.83 1.43
C TYR A 92 -13.37 -5.67 2.16
N GLY A 93 -12.75 -5.16 3.22
CA GLY A 93 -13.17 -3.93 3.89
C GLY A 93 -13.09 -2.72 2.95
N ILE A 94 -14.08 -1.83 3.08
CA ILE A 94 -14.13 -0.58 2.33
C ILE A 94 -13.74 0.57 3.25
N ILE A 95 -12.63 1.25 2.95
CA ILE A 95 -12.30 2.54 3.56
C ILE A 95 -12.95 3.62 2.71
N ARG A 96 -13.74 4.49 3.34
CA ARG A 96 -14.25 5.71 2.69
C ARG A 96 -13.44 6.90 3.15
N ARG A 97 -12.76 7.56 2.19
CA ARG A 97 -12.06 8.81 2.42
C ARG A 97 -13.05 9.97 2.57
N SER A 98 -12.63 11.06 3.21
CA SER A 98 -13.44 12.28 3.40
C SER A 98 -13.93 12.90 2.08
N ASN A 99 -13.17 12.73 1.01
CA ASN A 99 -13.53 13.18 -0.35
C ASN A 99 -14.49 12.22 -1.10
N GLY A 100 -14.95 11.14 -0.45
CA GLY A 100 -15.87 10.17 -1.03
C GLY A 100 -15.21 9.04 -1.84
N VAL A 101 -13.89 9.07 -2.02
CA VAL A 101 -13.15 7.95 -2.65
C VAL A 101 -13.23 6.71 -1.76
N SER A 102 -13.56 5.58 -2.37
CA SER A 102 -13.66 4.28 -1.68
C SER A 102 -12.47 3.40 -2.02
N ILE A 103 -11.79 2.88 -1.00
CA ILE A 103 -10.65 1.97 -1.11
C ILE A 103 -11.10 0.59 -0.67
N CYS A 104 -10.99 -0.39 -1.56
CA CYS A 104 -11.32 -1.79 -1.30
C CYS A 104 -10.08 -2.66 -1.52
N PHE A 105 -9.79 -3.55 -0.57
CA PHE A 105 -8.68 -4.49 -0.70
C PHE A 105 -9.15 -5.73 -1.47
N ALA A 106 -8.57 -5.95 -2.65
CA ALA A 106 -8.86 -7.09 -3.52
C ALA A 106 -7.72 -8.13 -3.49
N GLU A 107 -7.98 -9.32 -4.04
CA GLU A 107 -7.04 -10.45 -4.07
C GLU A 107 -5.72 -10.17 -4.80
N ASP A 108 -5.66 -9.20 -5.72
CA ASP A 108 -4.46 -8.86 -6.51
C ASP A 108 -3.96 -7.42 -6.29
N GLY A 109 -4.63 -6.64 -5.44
CA GLY A 109 -4.26 -5.25 -5.20
C GLY A 109 -5.27 -4.44 -4.39
N VAL A 110 -5.21 -3.13 -4.58
CA VAL A 110 -6.12 -2.16 -3.98
C VAL A 110 -6.99 -1.57 -5.08
N ILE A 111 -8.31 -1.65 -4.94
CA ILE A 111 -9.26 -0.97 -5.81
C ILE A 111 -9.59 0.38 -5.21
N GLN A 112 -9.37 1.44 -5.98
CA GLN A 112 -9.78 2.79 -5.65
C GLN A 112 -10.92 3.21 -6.57
N GLU A 113 -12.10 3.46 -6.01
CA GLU A 113 -13.31 3.90 -6.71
C GLU A 113 -13.59 5.38 -6.42
N TYR A 114 -13.79 6.16 -7.49
CA TYR A 114 -14.08 7.58 -7.43
C TYR A 114 -15.58 7.88 -7.45
N PRO A 115 -16.05 8.84 -6.64
CA PRO A 115 -17.46 9.23 -6.62
C PRO A 115 -17.87 10.01 -7.90
N SER A 116 -19.18 10.10 -8.18
CA SER A 116 -19.74 10.74 -9.39
C SER A 116 -19.47 12.23 -9.49
N ASN A 117 -19.29 12.90 -8.36
CA ASN A 117 -19.05 14.34 -8.28
C ASN A 117 -17.58 14.72 -8.56
N MET A 118 -16.70 13.75 -8.84
CA MET A 118 -15.28 13.97 -9.12
C MET A 118 -14.99 13.78 -10.62
N PRO A 119 -14.03 14.50 -11.22
CA PRO A 119 -13.59 14.31 -12.61
C PRO A 119 -12.77 13.02 -12.78
N SER A 120 -13.36 11.88 -12.41
CA SER A 120 -12.71 10.56 -12.39
C SER A 120 -12.13 10.13 -13.73
N LYS A 121 -12.72 10.55 -14.86
CA LYS A 121 -12.18 10.27 -16.19
C LYS A 121 -10.81 10.93 -16.40
N ASP A 122 -10.68 12.19 -16.01
CA ASP A 122 -9.45 12.96 -16.17
C ASP A 122 -8.37 12.43 -15.24
N ILE A 123 -8.73 12.15 -13.98
CA ILE A 123 -7.85 11.51 -12.99
C ILE A 123 -7.33 10.17 -13.52
N ILE A 124 -8.21 9.27 -13.96
CA ILE A 124 -7.82 7.94 -14.46
C ILE A 124 -6.94 8.05 -15.71
N ASN A 125 -7.22 8.98 -16.62
CA ASN A 125 -6.40 9.19 -17.82
C ASN A 125 -5.02 9.77 -17.50
N ASN A 126 -4.94 10.68 -16.52
CA ASN A 126 -3.67 11.20 -16.01
C ASN A 126 -2.85 10.07 -15.37
N LEU A 127 -3.45 9.28 -14.47
CA LEU A 127 -2.82 8.11 -13.85
C LEU A 127 -2.28 7.14 -14.90
N LYS A 128 -3.05 6.83 -15.96
CA LYS A 128 -2.55 5.97 -17.06
C LYS A 128 -1.27 6.52 -17.67
N THR A 129 -1.26 7.80 -17.99
CA THR A 129 -0.11 8.46 -18.63
C THR A 129 1.11 8.42 -17.73
N LEU A 130 0.95 8.83 -16.47
CA LEU A 130 2.03 8.85 -15.49
C LEU A 130 2.59 7.45 -15.23
N HIS A 131 1.73 6.48 -14.93
CA HIS A 131 2.17 5.11 -14.63
C HIS A 131 2.74 4.38 -15.85
N ALA A 132 2.32 4.72 -17.08
CA ALA A 132 2.94 4.20 -18.28
C ALA A 132 4.41 4.64 -18.37
N GLN A 133 4.69 5.93 -18.16
CA GLN A 133 6.06 6.46 -18.14
C GLN A 133 6.89 5.88 -17.00
N MET A 134 6.30 5.76 -15.80
CA MET A 134 6.96 5.15 -14.64
C MET A 134 7.35 3.70 -14.92
N LYS A 135 6.45 2.93 -15.56
CA LYS A 135 6.69 1.53 -15.92
C LYS A 135 7.77 1.39 -16.99
N GLU A 136 7.70 2.20 -18.05
CA GLU A 136 8.68 2.21 -19.14
C GLU A 136 10.11 2.46 -18.62
N HIS A 137 10.25 3.34 -17.63
CA HIS A 137 11.54 3.75 -17.08
C HIS A 137 11.91 3.02 -15.77
N SER A 138 11.12 2.01 -15.37
CA SER A 138 11.35 1.22 -14.16
C SER A 138 11.53 2.07 -12.90
N VAL A 139 10.65 3.05 -12.68
CA VAL A 139 10.66 3.89 -11.47
C VAL A 139 10.47 2.99 -10.23
N PRO A 140 11.42 2.99 -9.28
CA PRO A 140 11.35 2.14 -8.09
C PRO A 140 10.47 2.76 -7.01
N ASN A 141 10.09 1.97 -6.00
CA ASN A 141 9.42 2.42 -4.78
C ASN A 141 8.16 3.27 -5.03
N VAL A 142 7.39 2.93 -6.06
CA VAL A 142 6.08 3.50 -6.35
C VAL A 142 5.07 2.38 -6.57
N VAL A 143 3.80 2.67 -6.30
CA VAL A 143 2.71 1.78 -6.66
C VAL A 143 2.58 1.65 -8.18
N ALA A 144 2.17 0.48 -8.65
CA ALA A 144 1.90 0.22 -10.05
C ALA A 144 0.41 0.27 -10.34
N LEU A 145 0.03 0.95 -11.42
CA LEU A 145 -1.31 0.87 -12.00
C LEU A 145 -1.45 -0.42 -12.79
N VAL A 146 -2.30 -1.33 -12.30
CA VAL A 146 -2.51 -2.65 -12.90
C VAL A 146 -3.62 -2.60 -13.94
N LYS A 147 -4.78 -2.05 -13.57
CA LYS A 147 -5.98 -1.97 -14.42
C LYS A 147 -6.76 -0.69 -14.14
N THR A 148 -7.55 -0.28 -15.11
CA THR A 148 -8.49 0.85 -14.99
C THR A 148 -9.86 0.46 -15.51
N ASN A 149 -10.92 1.02 -14.96
CA ASN A 149 -12.27 0.90 -15.50
C ASN A 149 -12.98 2.25 -15.48
N LEU A 150 -13.08 2.90 -16.64
CA LEU A 150 -13.73 4.20 -16.77
C LEU A 150 -15.24 4.15 -16.52
N LYS A 151 -15.91 3.01 -16.79
CA LYS A 151 -17.36 2.86 -16.55
C LYS A 151 -17.67 2.75 -15.07
N LYS A 152 -16.86 1.98 -14.34
CA LYS A 152 -16.96 1.83 -12.88
C LYS A 152 -16.25 2.94 -12.11
N ARG A 153 -15.51 3.83 -12.80
CA ARG A 153 -14.69 4.90 -12.21
C ARG A 153 -13.72 4.36 -11.15
N HIS A 154 -13.04 3.25 -11.47
CA HIS A 154 -12.07 2.67 -10.55
C HIS A 154 -10.71 2.43 -11.19
N VAL A 155 -9.70 2.31 -10.33
CA VAL A 155 -8.36 1.82 -10.68
C VAL A 155 -7.98 0.67 -9.75
N LEU A 156 -7.17 -0.26 -10.27
CA LEU A 156 -6.54 -1.32 -9.50
C LEU A 156 -5.05 -1.03 -9.40
N LEU A 157 -4.56 -0.94 -8.17
CA LEU A 157 -3.19 -0.60 -7.80
C LEU A 157 -2.51 -1.78 -7.10
N SER A 158 -1.21 -1.96 -7.28
CA SER A 158 -0.45 -3.04 -6.63
C SER A 158 1.01 -2.59 -6.40
N PRO A 159 1.70 -3.03 -5.33
CA PRO A 159 1.24 -3.97 -4.31
C PRO A 159 0.38 -3.32 -3.22
N VAL A 160 -0.24 -4.17 -2.39
CA VAL A 160 -0.90 -3.74 -1.15
C VAL A 160 0.16 -3.50 -0.08
N GLY A 161 0.25 -2.26 0.40
CA GLY A 161 1.16 -1.89 1.49
C GLY A 161 0.52 -1.93 2.88
N ILE A 162 1.33 -1.66 3.90
CA ILE A 162 0.92 -1.51 5.30
C ILE A 162 1.05 -0.03 5.67
N VAL A 163 0.02 0.51 6.35
CA VAL A 163 0.08 1.84 6.95
C VAL A 163 0.95 1.76 8.21
N ALA A 164 2.26 1.93 8.03
CA ALA A 164 3.26 1.86 9.09
C ALA A 164 4.24 3.03 8.92
N PRO A 165 3.94 4.20 9.52
CA PRO A 165 4.90 5.30 9.54
C PRO A 165 6.17 4.87 10.31
N PRO A 166 7.35 5.44 10.00
CA PRO A 166 8.58 5.11 10.70
C PRO A 166 8.46 5.30 12.22
N SER A 167 8.90 4.30 12.97
CA SER A 167 8.81 4.30 14.44
C SER A 167 10.12 4.71 15.13
N ASP A 168 11.24 4.63 14.42
CA ASP A 168 12.56 5.01 14.91
C ASP A 168 13.39 5.74 13.83
N VAL A 169 14.56 6.24 14.23
CA VAL A 169 15.45 7.01 13.34
C VAL A 169 15.94 6.16 12.16
N LYS A 170 16.22 4.87 12.37
CA LYS A 170 16.71 3.98 11.31
C LYS A 170 15.63 3.78 10.24
N GLN A 171 14.40 3.51 10.66
CA GLN A 171 13.24 3.42 9.76
C GLN A 171 12.97 4.75 9.06
N LEU A 172 13.09 5.89 9.75
CA LEU A 172 12.86 7.20 9.15
C LEU A 172 13.85 7.48 8.02
N VAL A 173 15.14 7.29 8.27
CA VAL A 173 16.19 7.49 7.27
C VAL A 173 16.04 6.48 6.12
N THR A 174 15.62 5.25 6.41
CA THR A 174 15.37 4.21 5.42
C THR A 174 14.17 4.56 4.52
N ALA A 175 13.04 5.00 5.10
CA ALA A 175 11.88 5.45 4.35
C ALA A 175 12.22 6.67 3.48
N LEU A 176 12.95 7.65 4.02
CA LEU A 176 13.42 8.81 3.25
C LEU A 176 14.31 8.40 2.08
N ARG A 177 15.22 7.44 2.27
CA ARG A 177 16.05 6.89 1.18
C ARG A 177 15.17 6.33 0.07
N ASP A 178 14.16 5.52 0.41
CA ASP A 178 13.32 4.85 -0.57
C ASP A 178 12.43 5.84 -1.35
N ILE A 179 11.84 6.81 -0.65
CA ILE A 179 11.06 7.91 -1.24
C ILE A 179 11.94 8.77 -2.15
N LEU A 180 13.13 9.17 -1.68
CA LEU A 180 14.06 9.98 -2.49
C LEU A 180 14.56 9.20 -3.70
N THR A 181 14.71 7.89 -3.61
CA THR A 181 15.06 7.03 -4.75
C THR A 181 13.97 7.05 -5.83
N ALA A 182 12.69 6.95 -5.43
CA ALA A 182 11.56 7.13 -6.35
C ALA A 182 11.56 8.53 -6.98
N LEU A 183 11.68 9.57 -6.15
CA LEU A 183 11.65 10.97 -6.61
C LEU A 183 12.81 11.30 -7.56
N VAL A 184 14.01 10.73 -7.38
CA VAL A 184 15.12 10.92 -8.33
C VAL A 184 14.72 10.40 -9.71
N ALA A 185 14.11 9.21 -9.79
CA ALA A 185 13.66 8.63 -11.04
C ALA A 185 12.51 9.45 -11.65
N LEU A 186 11.51 9.84 -10.86
CA LEU A 186 10.40 10.69 -11.31
C LEU A 186 10.87 12.04 -11.85
N HIS A 187 11.74 12.73 -11.12
CA HIS A 187 12.21 14.07 -11.49
C HIS A 187 13.09 14.07 -12.74
N LYS A 188 13.78 12.95 -13.01
CA LYS A 188 14.49 12.74 -14.28
C LYS A 188 13.53 12.71 -15.47
N LEU A 189 12.33 12.17 -15.27
CA LEU A 189 11.24 12.13 -16.27
C LEU A 189 10.38 13.40 -16.27
N LYS A 190 10.74 14.41 -15.47
CA LYS A 190 9.92 15.60 -15.23
C LYS A 190 8.53 15.25 -14.70
N LEU A 191 8.41 14.22 -13.87
CA LEU A 191 7.18 13.89 -13.16
C LEU A 191 7.24 14.38 -11.72
N MET A 192 6.07 14.74 -11.18
CA MET A 192 5.88 15.22 -9.82
C MET A 192 4.79 14.41 -9.13
N HIS A 193 4.92 14.22 -7.82
CA HIS A 193 3.87 13.63 -7.00
C HIS A 193 2.82 14.67 -6.57
N ARG A 194 3.28 15.88 -6.23
CA ARG A 194 2.51 17.03 -5.69
C ARG A 194 1.87 16.82 -4.31
N ASP A 195 1.51 15.60 -3.93
CA ASP A 195 0.85 15.30 -2.65
C ASP A 195 1.70 14.45 -1.68
N LEU A 196 2.94 14.88 -1.38
CA LEU A 196 3.86 14.06 -0.58
C LEU A 196 3.62 14.25 0.93
N ARG A 197 2.96 13.27 1.56
CA ARG A 197 2.71 13.18 3.01
C ARG A 197 2.77 11.73 3.52
N TRP A 198 2.82 11.53 4.83
CA TRP A 198 2.94 10.19 5.43
C TRP A 198 1.76 9.27 5.10
N GLU A 199 0.57 9.81 4.85
CA GLU A 199 -0.60 9.03 4.42
C GLU A 199 -0.39 8.40 3.03
N ASN A 200 0.49 8.98 2.21
CA ASN A 200 0.82 8.53 0.86
C ASN A 200 2.14 7.73 0.79
N VAL A 201 2.66 7.30 1.94
CA VAL A 201 3.85 6.46 2.06
C VAL A 201 3.47 5.17 2.78
N LEU A 202 3.56 4.03 2.09
CA LEU A 202 3.26 2.72 2.68
C LEU A 202 4.53 1.88 2.83
N LYS A 203 4.55 0.99 3.81
CA LYS A 203 5.59 -0.04 3.97
C LYS A 203 5.23 -1.26 3.11
N TYR A 204 6.22 -1.88 2.47
CA TYR A 204 6.01 -3.20 1.85
C TYR A 204 5.71 -4.24 2.94
N ARG A 205 4.86 -5.23 2.62
CA ARG A 205 4.50 -6.31 3.56
C ARG A 205 5.64 -7.28 3.88
N GLN A 206 6.59 -7.39 2.96
CA GLN A 206 7.74 -8.27 3.16
C GLN A 206 8.54 -7.73 4.36
N ASP A 207 9.12 -8.62 5.17
CA ASP A 207 9.96 -8.26 6.33
C ASP A 207 11.29 -7.65 5.88
N ARG A 208 11.18 -6.47 5.26
CA ARG A 208 12.23 -5.61 4.77
C ARG A 208 11.73 -4.21 5.09
N ASP A 209 12.52 -3.46 5.84
CA ASP A 209 12.31 -2.02 6.05
C ASP A 209 12.41 -1.30 4.69
N GLN A 210 11.32 -1.34 3.93
CA GLN A 210 11.19 -0.77 2.60
C GLN A 210 9.83 -0.07 2.47
N TRP A 211 9.85 1.15 1.93
CA TRP A 211 8.66 1.97 1.73
C TRP A 211 8.48 2.37 0.27
N PHE A 212 7.23 2.67 -0.11
CA PHE A 212 6.89 3.12 -1.46
C PHE A 212 5.79 4.18 -1.44
N LEU A 213 5.77 4.98 -2.51
CA LEU A 213 4.79 6.04 -2.71
C LEU A 213 3.51 5.49 -3.36
N ILE A 214 2.39 5.96 -2.85
CA ILE A 214 1.05 5.71 -3.40
C ILE A 214 0.36 7.04 -3.73
N ASP A 215 -0.82 6.98 -4.33
CA ASP A 215 -1.70 8.14 -4.51
C ASP A 215 -1.15 9.24 -5.44
N PHE A 216 -1.04 8.88 -6.72
CA PHE A 216 -0.63 9.79 -7.80
C PHE A 216 -1.81 10.52 -8.45
N ASP A 217 -2.96 10.64 -7.78
CA ASP A 217 -4.14 11.34 -8.31
C ASP A 217 -3.81 12.81 -8.61
N GLU A 218 -3.00 13.40 -7.74
CA GLU A 218 -2.41 14.71 -7.90
C GLU A 218 -1.10 14.68 -8.68
N GLY A 219 -0.64 13.56 -9.23
CA GLY A 219 0.61 13.54 -10.01
C GLY A 219 0.51 14.41 -11.26
N ALA A 220 1.62 14.98 -11.72
CA ALA A 220 1.65 15.76 -12.96
C ALA A 220 3.04 15.81 -13.61
N SER A 221 3.07 16.19 -14.88
CA SER A 221 4.32 16.58 -15.56
C SER A 221 4.76 17.99 -15.13
N ALA A 222 6.08 18.19 -15.04
CA ALA A 222 6.73 19.45 -14.74
C ALA A 222 7.26 20.12 -16.03
N PRO A 223 7.14 21.45 -16.17
CA PRO A 223 6.44 22.35 -15.25
C PRO A 223 4.92 22.19 -15.36
N ALA A 224 4.22 22.35 -14.24
CA ALA A 224 2.77 22.51 -14.26
C ALA A 224 2.46 24.01 -14.42
N THR A 225 1.63 24.36 -15.40
CA THR A 225 1.14 25.73 -15.61
C THR A 225 -0.07 26.03 -14.76
N LEU A 226 -0.93 25.04 -14.55
CA LEU A 226 -2.09 25.12 -13.65
C LEU A 226 -1.69 24.66 -12.25
N GLY A 227 -1.96 25.51 -11.26
CA GLY A 227 -1.79 25.19 -9.86
C GLY A 227 -2.84 24.21 -9.35
N ALA A 228 -2.50 23.46 -8.31
CA ALA A 228 -3.44 22.58 -7.61
C ALA A 228 -4.08 23.34 -6.43
N MET A 229 -5.02 24.24 -6.75
CA MET A 229 -5.62 25.18 -5.79
C MET A 229 -6.45 24.49 -4.70
N HIS A 230 -6.88 23.25 -4.92
CA HIS A 230 -7.65 22.46 -3.96
C HIS A 230 -6.78 21.79 -2.89
N LEU A 231 -5.45 21.81 -3.06
CA LEU A 231 -4.52 21.27 -2.07
C LEU A 231 -4.34 22.23 -0.91
N ASP A 232 -4.25 21.68 0.30
CA ASP A 232 -4.16 22.44 1.54
C ASP A 232 -2.81 23.21 1.64
N PRO A 233 -2.84 24.56 1.68
CA PRO A 233 -1.61 25.37 1.77
C PRO A 233 -0.77 25.11 3.01
N MET A 234 -1.33 24.55 4.08
CA MET A 234 -0.59 24.25 5.32
C MET A 234 0.29 23.01 5.20
N SER A 235 -0.08 22.10 4.29
CA SER A 235 0.58 20.84 4.04
C SER A 235 1.34 20.76 2.72
N HIS A 236 1.39 21.85 1.95
CA HIS A 236 2.01 21.89 0.63
C HIS A 236 2.94 23.09 0.43
N ALA A 237 3.75 23.01 -0.64
CA ALA A 237 4.67 24.07 -1.02
C ALA A 237 3.92 25.39 -1.31
N PRO A 238 4.47 26.56 -0.95
CA PRO A 238 3.80 27.85 -1.14
C PRO A 238 3.36 28.14 -2.58
N GLU A 239 4.11 27.62 -3.57
CA GLU A 239 3.83 27.84 -4.99
C GLU A 239 2.85 26.83 -5.61
N ILE A 240 2.34 25.84 -4.86
CA ILE A 240 1.52 24.73 -5.39
C ILE A 240 0.25 25.20 -6.12
N ALA A 241 -0.33 26.32 -5.66
CA ALA A 241 -1.53 26.94 -6.23
C ALA A 241 -1.23 27.79 -7.49
N SER A 242 0.02 27.85 -7.93
CA SER A 242 0.51 28.59 -9.10
C SER A 242 1.34 27.70 -10.02
N SER A 243 2.03 28.25 -11.02
CA SER A 243 2.96 27.46 -11.83
C SER A 243 4.14 26.96 -11.00
N HIS A 244 4.43 25.67 -11.10
CA HIS A 244 5.43 25.03 -10.26
C HIS A 244 6.17 23.89 -10.98
N SER A 245 7.25 23.43 -10.35
CA SER A 245 8.13 22.37 -10.85
C SER A 245 8.33 21.29 -9.79
N VAL A 246 9.16 20.30 -10.10
CA VAL A 246 9.53 19.17 -9.22
C VAL A 246 9.99 19.59 -7.81
N LYS A 247 10.32 20.86 -7.60
CA LYS A 247 10.65 21.43 -6.29
C LYS A 247 9.51 21.41 -5.28
N VAL A 248 8.25 21.23 -5.70
CA VAL A 248 7.13 21.04 -4.75
C VAL A 248 7.27 19.72 -3.98
N ASP A 249 7.73 18.65 -4.63
CA ASP A 249 8.00 17.38 -3.94
C ASP A 249 9.17 17.51 -2.96
N ILE A 250 10.18 18.33 -3.27
CA ILE A 250 11.29 18.62 -2.35
C ILE A 250 10.78 19.30 -1.08
N TRP A 251 9.84 20.24 -1.20
CA TRP A 251 9.20 20.84 -0.04
C TRP A 251 8.41 19.79 0.74
N GLY A 252 7.70 18.89 0.03
CA GLY A 252 7.01 17.74 0.63
C GLY A 252 7.93 16.83 1.44
N VAL A 253 9.19 16.61 1.02
CA VAL A 253 10.18 15.87 1.83
C VAL A 253 10.46 16.60 3.15
N GLY A 254 10.56 17.93 3.10
CA GLY A 254 10.65 18.76 4.29
C GLY A 254 9.41 18.66 5.18
N TYR A 255 8.22 18.54 4.57
CA TYR A 255 6.97 18.33 5.29
C TYR A 255 6.96 16.98 6.03
N LEU A 256 7.37 15.89 5.38
CA LEU A 256 7.52 14.57 6.03
C LEU A 256 8.42 14.63 7.27
N LEU A 257 9.56 15.32 7.17
CA LEU A 257 10.48 15.54 8.28
C LEU A 257 9.89 16.45 9.37
N ARG A 258 9.05 17.42 9.01
CA ARG A 258 8.38 18.31 9.95
C ARG A 258 7.28 17.60 10.75
N THR A 259 6.60 16.64 10.13
CA THR A 259 5.42 15.96 10.73
C THR A 259 5.71 14.56 11.22
N THR A 260 6.95 14.09 11.14
CA THR A 260 7.33 12.79 11.73
C THR A 260 7.22 12.83 13.25
N THR A 261 6.78 11.72 13.85
CA THR A 261 6.66 11.53 15.30
C THR A 261 7.90 10.88 15.92
N VAL A 262 8.91 10.56 15.11
CA VAL A 262 10.15 9.92 15.56
C VAL A 262 10.95 10.89 16.45
N PRO A 263 11.23 10.53 17.72
CA PRO A 263 12.01 11.36 18.63
C PRO A 263 13.51 11.29 18.33
N ASN A 264 14.29 12.22 18.91
CA ASN A 264 15.76 12.19 18.92
C ASN A 264 16.41 12.09 17.53
N GLN A 265 15.88 12.85 16.56
CA GLN A 265 16.41 12.91 15.21
C GLN A 265 17.83 13.51 15.19
N PRO A 266 18.75 13.00 14.36
CA PRO A 266 20.06 13.62 14.17
C PRO A 266 19.93 15.05 13.63
N HIS A 267 20.78 15.98 14.08
CA HIS A 267 20.79 17.38 13.62
C HIS A 267 20.90 17.53 12.08
N GLN A 268 21.48 16.54 11.40
CA GLN A 268 21.53 16.50 9.94
C GLN A 268 20.13 16.43 9.30
N LEU A 269 19.17 15.74 9.92
CA LEU A 269 17.79 15.71 9.44
C LEU A 269 17.08 17.06 9.64
N ASP A 270 17.36 17.78 10.73
CA ASP A 270 16.88 19.15 10.91
C ASP A 270 17.42 20.08 9.81
N ALA A 271 18.72 19.98 9.49
CA ALA A 271 19.32 20.77 8.43
C ALA A 271 18.69 20.45 7.06
N ILE A 272 18.43 19.18 6.76
CA ILE A 272 17.71 18.77 5.54
C ILE A 272 16.30 19.35 5.52
N ARG A 273 15.56 19.26 6.65
CA ARG A 273 14.21 19.82 6.78
C ARG A 273 14.19 21.31 6.44
N GLU A 274 15.07 22.11 7.05
CA GLU A 274 15.13 23.57 6.83
C GLU A 274 15.50 23.93 5.38
N GLN A 275 16.37 23.14 4.73
CA GLN A 275 16.71 23.32 3.32
C GLN A 275 15.54 22.99 2.38
N CYS A 276 14.79 21.93 2.69
CA CYS A 276 13.61 21.53 1.91
C CYS A 276 12.46 22.54 2.05
N LEU A 277 12.25 23.10 3.25
CA LEU A 277 11.15 24.01 3.55
C LEU A 277 11.40 25.48 3.14
N GLN A 278 12.49 25.77 2.42
CA GLN A 278 12.76 27.11 1.90
C GLN A 278 11.58 27.61 1.05
N LYS A 279 11.11 28.84 1.33
CA LYS A 279 10.00 29.47 0.59
C LYS A 279 10.29 29.55 -0.91
N SER A 280 11.52 29.92 -1.27
CA SER A 280 11.96 30.02 -2.66
C SER A 280 12.33 28.64 -3.23
N PRO A 281 11.70 28.17 -4.33
CA PRO A 281 11.97 26.84 -4.90
C PRO A 281 13.40 26.68 -5.42
N THR A 282 14.04 27.76 -5.85
CA THR A 282 15.42 27.75 -6.35
C THR A 282 16.44 27.51 -5.24
N LYS A 283 16.13 27.89 -4.00
CA LYS A 283 16.98 27.67 -2.82
C LYS A 283 16.88 26.24 -2.27
N ARG A 284 15.85 25.48 -2.65
CA ARG A 284 15.70 24.08 -2.24
C ARG A 284 16.73 23.19 -2.93
N PRO A 285 17.25 22.15 -2.28
CA PRO A 285 18.21 21.23 -2.87
C PRO A 285 17.61 20.42 -4.04
N THR A 286 18.46 19.65 -4.72
CA THR A 286 18.00 18.67 -5.71
C THR A 286 17.75 17.33 -5.03
N THR A 287 16.85 16.51 -5.58
CA THR A 287 16.53 15.18 -5.04
C THR A 287 17.76 14.28 -4.99
N ALA A 288 18.64 14.36 -5.98
CA ALA A 288 19.90 13.61 -6.01
C ALA A 288 20.84 14.02 -4.88
N SER A 289 20.94 15.32 -4.57
CA SER A 289 21.76 15.80 -3.45
C SER A 289 21.19 15.36 -2.10
N LEU A 290 19.86 15.38 -1.94
CA LEU A 290 19.19 14.89 -0.74
C LEU A 290 19.38 13.39 -0.56
N LEU A 291 19.19 12.60 -1.61
CA LEU A 291 19.38 11.15 -1.56
C LEU A 291 20.80 10.80 -1.09
N LYS A 292 21.81 11.50 -1.63
CA LYS A 292 23.21 11.32 -1.20
C LYS A 292 23.41 11.68 0.28
N ALA A 293 22.78 12.75 0.78
CA ALA A 293 22.86 13.13 2.18
C ALA A 293 22.21 12.08 3.10
N VAL A 294 21.02 11.60 2.73
CA VAL A 294 20.29 10.56 3.48
C VAL A 294 21.02 9.22 3.45
N GLN A 295 21.58 8.82 2.31
CA GLN A 295 22.37 7.58 2.21
C GLN A 295 23.60 7.57 3.13
N LYS A 296 24.25 8.72 3.33
CA LYS A 296 25.34 8.82 4.32
C LYS A 296 24.84 8.54 5.73
N LEU A 297 23.65 9.04 6.09
CA LEU A 297 23.05 8.78 7.40
C LEU A 297 22.69 7.30 7.59
N VAL A 298 22.22 6.62 6.53
CA VAL A 298 21.96 5.17 6.59
C VAL A 298 23.24 4.41 6.97
N VAL A 299 24.37 4.77 6.37
CA VAL A 299 25.66 4.11 6.66
C VAL A 299 26.14 4.39 8.09
N THR A 300 25.93 5.59 8.61
CA THR A 300 26.31 5.94 9.98
C THR A 300 25.44 5.23 11.04
N LEU A 301 24.21 4.86 10.69
CA LEU A 301 23.23 4.24 11.59
C LEU A 301 23.13 2.70 11.45
N ALA A 302 23.89 2.11 10.51
CA ALA A 302 23.97 0.67 10.29
C ALA A 302 25.01 0.04 11.22
#